data_AF-A0A2K6KDI3-F1
#
_entry.id   AF-A0A2K6KDI3-F1
#
_cell.length_a   1.000
_cell.length_b   1.000
_cell.length_c   1.000
_cell.angle_alpha   90.00
_cell.angle_beta   90.00
_cell.angle_gamma   90.00
#
_symmetry.space_group_name_H-M   'P 1'
#
loop_
_entity.id
_entity.type
_entity.pdbx_description
1 polymer ?
#
loop_
_entity_poly.entity_id
_entity_poly.type
_entity_poly.pdbx_seq_one_letter_code
_entity_poly.pdbx_strand_id
1 'polypeptide(L)'
;VSLLYASNGNWYHTCGGSLINNSWVLTAAHCINSSWTYAVALGRHNLYIAESGSLAVSVSKTVVHENWNSSDVSNSGPPSEVLQQGRLLVVDYDTCSSPDWWGSTVKTNMICAGGDGEISSCFGDSGGPLNCQASDGRWEVHGIVSFGSSLGCNYYHKPSVFTRVSNYIDWINWVIANN
;
A
#
# COMPACT_ATOMS: atom_id res chain seq x y z
N VAL A 1 9.04 -3.51 1.70
CA VAL A 1 8.59 -4.47 2.74
C VAL A 1 7.54 -5.36 2.12
N SER A 2 7.55 -6.66 2.44
CA SER A 2 6.53 -7.61 2.00
C SER A 2 5.81 -8.16 3.22
N LEU A 3 4.49 -7.95 3.29
CA LEU A 3 3.62 -8.59 4.27
C LEU A 3 3.31 -10.01 3.81
N LEU A 4 3.58 -10.96 4.69
CA LEU A 4 3.40 -12.39 4.45
C LEU A 4 2.32 -12.94 5.38
N TYR A 5 1.47 -13.83 4.87
CA TYR A 5 0.55 -14.61 5.70
C TYR A 5 0.93 -16.10 5.63
N ALA A 6 0.71 -16.82 6.73
CA ALA A 6 0.92 -18.26 6.81
C ALA A 6 -0.33 -19.02 6.36
N SER A 7 -0.14 -20.02 5.51
CA SER A 7 -1.19 -20.97 5.11
C SER A 7 -0.57 -22.32 4.79
N ASN A 8 -1.17 -23.42 5.29
CA ASN A 8 -0.70 -24.80 5.03
C ASN A 8 0.81 -25.01 5.23
N GLY A 9 1.40 -24.41 6.27
CA GLY A 9 2.83 -24.52 6.59
C GLY A 9 3.76 -23.67 5.70
N ASN A 10 3.22 -22.88 4.78
CA ASN A 10 3.98 -22.02 3.87
C ASN A 10 3.65 -20.53 4.10
N TRP A 11 4.56 -19.65 3.68
CA TRP A 11 4.40 -18.20 3.72
C TRP A 11 4.12 -17.65 2.34
N TYR A 12 3.10 -16.80 2.23
CA TYR A 12 2.67 -16.20 0.97
C TYR A 12 2.66 -14.68 1.08
N HIS A 13 3.18 -14.01 0.06
CA HIS A 13 3.03 -12.57 -0.09
C HIS A 13 1.55 -12.21 -0.27
N THR A 14 1.07 -11.23 0.49
CA THR A 14 -0.30 -10.71 0.32
C THR A 14 -0.33 -9.23 -0.04
N CYS A 15 0.59 -8.44 0.50
CA CYS A 15 0.59 -6.98 0.34
C CYS A 15 2.00 -6.41 0.55
N GLY A 16 2.20 -5.20 0.05
CA GLY A 16 3.31 -4.34 0.41
C GLY A 16 3.15 -3.70 1.79
N GLY A 17 4.15 -2.92 2.15
CA GLY A 17 4.16 -2.10 3.36
C GLY A 17 5.36 -1.16 3.39
N SER A 18 5.38 -0.30 4.40
CA SER A 18 6.45 0.67 4.65
C SER A 18 6.94 0.57 6.08
N LEU A 19 8.25 0.43 6.27
CA LEU A 19 8.85 0.52 7.58
C LEU A 19 8.84 1.99 8.02
N ILE A 20 8.06 2.33 9.05
CA ILE A 20 7.89 3.71 9.53
C ILE A 20 8.70 4.00 10.79
N ASN A 21 9.16 2.97 11.50
CA ASN A 21 10.22 3.02 12.51
C ASN A 21 10.80 1.60 12.71
N ASN A 22 11.66 1.41 13.71
CA ASN A 22 12.36 0.14 13.94
C ASN A 22 11.46 -1.06 14.31
N SER A 23 10.17 -0.85 14.59
CA SER A 23 9.26 -1.90 15.04
C SER A 23 7.85 -1.82 14.44
N TRP A 24 7.58 -0.86 13.57
CA TRP A 24 6.28 -0.62 12.98
C TRP A 24 6.33 -0.58 11.45
N VAL A 25 5.43 -1.33 10.84
CA VAL A 25 5.18 -1.33 9.40
C VAL A 25 3.77 -0.78 9.15
N LEU A 26 3.66 0.20 8.26
CA LEU A 26 2.41 0.75 7.77
C LEU A 26 1.98 0.00 6.50
N THR A 27 0.70 -0.39 6.43
CA THR A 27 0.09 -1.08 5.27
C THR A 27 -1.40 -0.75 5.19
N ALA A 28 -2.10 -1.24 4.17
CA ALA A 28 -3.53 -1.03 4.02
C ALA A 28 -4.32 -1.97 4.94
N ALA A 29 -5.40 -1.46 5.54
CA ALA A 29 -6.24 -2.24 6.46
C ALA A 29 -6.82 -3.51 5.82
N HIS A 30 -7.13 -3.49 4.52
CA HIS A 30 -7.64 -4.66 3.80
C HIS A 30 -6.63 -5.80 3.63
N CYS A 31 -5.35 -5.56 3.92
CA CYS A 31 -4.31 -6.59 3.94
C CYS A 31 -4.32 -7.41 5.24
N ILE A 32 -5.07 -6.97 6.26
CA ILE A 32 -5.08 -7.55 7.60
C ILE A 32 -6.37 -8.34 7.83
N ASN A 33 -6.20 -9.59 8.25
CA ASN A 33 -7.25 -10.54 8.59
C ASN A 33 -6.92 -11.15 9.96
N SER A 34 -7.82 -11.02 10.93
CA SER A 34 -7.61 -11.49 12.30
C SER A 34 -7.43 -13.00 12.43
N SER A 35 -7.83 -13.78 11.41
CA SER A 35 -7.65 -15.24 11.39
C SER A 35 -6.29 -15.68 10.86
N TRP A 36 -5.45 -14.76 10.36
CA TRP A 36 -4.18 -15.07 9.73
C TRP A 36 -3.00 -14.81 10.65
N THR A 37 -1.96 -15.63 10.51
CA THR A 37 -0.66 -15.39 11.15
C THR A 37 0.24 -14.67 10.16
N TYR A 38 0.89 -13.59 10.61
CA TYR A 38 1.67 -12.71 9.75
C TYR A 38 3.17 -12.69 10.06
N ALA A 39 3.95 -12.42 9.02
CA ALA A 39 5.36 -12.04 9.10
C ALA A 39 5.63 -10.87 8.13
N VAL A 40 6.68 -10.10 8.40
CA VAL A 40 7.17 -9.04 7.51
C VAL A 40 8.55 -9.41 7.00
N ALA A 41 8.71 -9.37 5.68
CA ALA A 41 10.00 -9.47 5.03
C ALA A 41 10.54 -8.08 4.67
N LEU A 42 11.72 -7.77 5.19
CA LEU A 42 12.47 -6.52 5.02
C LEU A 42 13.68 -6.75 4.12
N GLY A 43 14.06 -5.74 3.35
CA GLY A 43 15.28 -5.78 2.53
C GLY A 43 15.28 -6.79 1.39
N ARG A 44 14.11 -7.25 0.93
CA ARG A 44 14.00 -8.14 -0.24
C ARG A 44 13.95 -7.35 -1.56
N HIS A 45 14.66 -7.85 -2.55
CA HIS A 45 14.55 -7.47 -3.96
C HIS A 45 13.76 -8.52 -4.76
N ASN A 46 13.93 -9.81 -4.44
CA ASN A 46 13.10 -10.89 -4.98
C ASN A 46 12.08 -11.39 -3.92
N LEU A 47 10.83 -11.65 -4.33
CA LEU A 47 9.78 -12.10 -3.42
C LEU A 47 10.00 -13.51 -2.84
N TYR A 48 10.59 -14.42 -3.62
CA TYR A 48 10.68 -15.85 -3.29
C TYR A 48 12.05 -16.27 -2.75
N ILE A 49 13.08 -15.44 -2.95
CA ILE A 49 14.45 -15.75 -2.53
C ILE A 49 14.82 -14.88 -1.33
N ALA A 50 15.30 -15.50 -0.27
CA ALA A 50 15.91 -14.78 0.84
C ALA A 50 17.32 -14.35 0.44
N GLU A 51 17.55 -13.06 0.34
CA GLU A 51 18.81 -12.47 -0.08
C GLU A 51 19.65 -12.07 1.14
N SER A 52 20.97 -12.00 0.97
CA SER A 52 21.86 -11.49 2.02
C SER A 52 21.44 -10.08 2.44
N GLY A 53 21.27 -9.85 3.74
CA GLY A 53 20.76 -8.59 4.30
C GLY A 53 19.24 -8.48 4.35
N SER A 54 18.49 -9.43 3.79
CA SER A 54 17.05 -9.52 4.01
C SER A 54 16.74 -10.14 5.38
N LEU A 55 15.63 -9.72 5.97
CA LEU A 55 15.17 -10.18 7.28
C LEU A 55 13.69 -10.55 7.21
N ALA A 56 13.30 -11.66 7.81
CA ALA A 56 11.90 -12.00 8.04
C ALA A 56 11.62 -11.97 9.54
N VAL A 57 10.62 -11.21 9.96
CA VAL A 57 10.23 -11.05 11.37
C VAL A 57 8.76 -11.39 11.54
N SER A 58 8.42 -12.18 12.56
CA SER A 58 7.03 -12.45 12.91
C SER A 58 6.33 -11.19 13.40
N VAL A 59 5.06 -11.02 13.03
CA VAL A 59 4.24 -9.90 13.52
C VAL A 59 3.64 -10.29 14.87
N SER A 60 3.92 -9.49 15.90
CA SER A 60 3.38 -9.71 17.25
C SER A 60 1.98 -9.13 17.44
N LYS A 61 1.66 -8.05 16.71
CA LYS A 61 0.39 -7.33 16.83
C LYS A 61 0.00 -6.69 15.50
N THR A 62 -1.29 -6.73 15.19
CA THR A 62 -1.91 -5.97 14.10
C THR A 62 -2.90 -4.96 14.68
N VAL A 63 -2.92 -3.75 14.13
CA VAL A 63 -3.83 -2.68 14.53
C VAL A 63 -4.49 -2.14 13.26
N VAL A 64 -5.81 -2.28 13.17
CA VAL A 64 -6.63 -1.79 12.05
C VAL A 64 -7.38 -0.56 12.53
N HIS A 65 -7.37 0.50 11.71
CA HIS A 65 -8.07 1.74 12.04
C HIS A 65 -9.57 1.47 12.27
N GLU A 66 -10.12 2.00 13.35
CA GLU A 66 -11.45 1.66 13.89
C GLU A 66 -12.58 2.04 12.93
N ASN A 67 -12.38 3.11 12.15
CA ASN A 67 -13.31 3.59 11.13
C ASN A 67 -13.13 2.95 9.75
N TRP A 68 -12.26 1.94 9.60
CA TRP A 68 -12.15 1.21 8.33
C TRP A 68 -13.43 0.41 8.06
N ASN A 69 -13.87 0.37 6.80
CA ASN A 69 -14.98 -0.46 6.33
C ASN A 69 -14.55 -1.39 5.19
N SER A 70 -15.15 -2.59 5.13
CA SER A 70 -14.75 -3.66 4.21
C SER A 70 -15.38 -3.60 2.82
N SER A 71 -16.17 -2.56 2.55
CA SER A 71 -17.13 -2.56 1.44
C SER A 71 -16.52 -2.35 0.05
N ASP A 72 -15.25 -1.93 -0.06
CA ASP A 72 -14.60 -1.72 -1.35
C ASP A 72 -13.10 -2.04 -1.33
N VAL A 73 -12.74 -3.26 -1.73
CA VAL A 73 -11.37 -3.65 -2.11
C VAL A 73 -11.35 -5.07 -2.67
N SER A 74 -11.14 -5.20 -3.98
CA SER A 74 -10.26 -6.23 -4.54
C SER A 74 -10.09 -6.05 -6.04
N ASN A 75 -8.86 -6.24 -6.52
CA ASN A 75 -8.60 -7.03 -7.71
C ASN A 75 -7.40 -7.93 -7.37
N SER A 76 -7.47 -9.21 -7.71
CA SER A 76 -6.40 -10.18 -7.45
C SER A 76 -5.74 -10.60 -8.76
N GLY A 77 -4.42 -10.79 -8.70
CA GLY A 77 -3.58 -11.18 -9.83
C GLY A 77 -2.16 -11.49 -9.32
N PRO A 78 -1.29 -12.11 -10.13
CA PRO A 78 0.06 -12.42 -9.70
C PRO A 78 0.89 -11.14 -9.49
N PRO A 79 1.65 -11.02 -8.38
CA PRO A 79 2.60 -9.93 -8.19
C PRO A 79 3.84 -10.11 -9.09
N SER A 80 4.58 -9.02 -9.32
CA SER A 80 5.92 -9.11 -9.90
C SER A 80 6.89 -9.80 -8.95
N GLU A 81 7.73 -10.70 -9.47
CA GLU A 81 8.71 -11.42 -8.65
C GLU A 81 9.85 -10.52 -8.15
N VAL A 82 10.19 -9.52 -8.96
CA VAL A 82 11.30 -8.59 -8.75
C VAL A 82 10.72 -7.20 -8.49
N LEU A 83 11.25 -6.54 -7.45
CA LEU A 83 10.85 -5.18 -7.07
C LEU A 83 10.95 -4.22 -8.27
N GLN A 84 9.84 -3.56 -8.56
CA GLN A 84 9.74 -2.53 -9.60
C GLN A 84 9.60 -1.14 -8.96
N GLN A 85 9.84 -0.11 -9.76
CA GLN A 85 9.58 1.29 -9.39
C GLN A 85 9.00 2.03 -10.60
N GLY A 86 7.95 2.80 -10.36
CA GLY A 86 7.32 3.69 -11.35
C GLY A 86 7.16 5.09 -10.80
N ARG A 87 7.37 6.10 -11.65
CA ARG A 87 7.11 7.51 -11.28
C ARG A 87 5.67 7.86 -11.62
N LEU A 88 4.83 8.01 -10.60
CA LEU A 88 3.44 8.43 -10.76
C LEU A 88 3.33 9.95 -10.54
N LEU A 89 2.68 10.65 -11.46
CA LEU A 89 2.31 12.05 -11.26
C LEU A 89 1.07 12.13 -10.37
N VAL A 90 1.12 12.96 -9.33
CA VAL A 90 -0.05 13.21 -8.48
C VAL A 90 -1.10 13.96 -9.29
N VAL A 91 -2.34 13.50 -9.18
CA VAL A 91 -3.52 14.13 -9.78
C VAL A 91 -4.29 14.82 -8.66
N ASP A 92 -4.67 16.08 -8.90
CA ASP A 92 -5.45 16.84 -7.93
C ASP A 92 -6.85 16.23 -7.73
N TYR A 93 -7.47 16.56 -6.60
CA TYR A 93 -8.75 15.96 -6.22
C TYR A 93 -9.87 16.33 -7.18
N ASP A 94 -9.91 17.56 -7.69
CA ASP A 94 -10.99 18.04 -8.55
C ASP A 94 -10.97 17.31 -9.89
N THR A 95 -9.78 17.13 -10.48
CA THR A 95 -9.60 16.29 -11.67
C THR A 95 -9.97 14.84 -11.38
N CYS A 96 -9.44 14.26 -10.29
CA CYS A 96 -9.63 12.84 -10.00
C CYS A 96 -11.09 12.47 -9.66
N SER A 97 -11.84 13.40 -9.06
CA SER A 97 -13.26 13.24 -8.73
C SER A 97 -14.21 13.66 -9.85
N SER A 98 -13.68 14.02 -11.02
CA SER A 98 -14.51 14.31 -12.20
C SER A 98 -15.20 13.04 -12.75
N PRO A 99 -16.33 13.17 -13.46
CA PRO A 99 -17.11 12.02 -13.96
C PRO A 99 -16.35 11.05 -14.86
N ASP A 100 -15.45 11.55 -15.71
CA ASP A 100 -14.65 10.72 -16.61
C ASP A 100 -13.50 9.99 -15.88
N TRP A 101 -13.23 10.36 -14.64
CA TRP A 101 -12.23 9.79 -13.74
C TRP A 101 -12.90 8.87 -12.72
N TRP A 102 -12.66 9.06 -11.42
CA TRP A 102 -13.23 8.22 -10.37
C TRP A 102 -14.58 8.74 -9.86
N GLY A 103 -15.03 9.92 -10.29
CA GLY A 103 -16.28 10.50 -9.85
C GLY A 103 -16.36 10.58 -8.32
N SER A 104 -17.53 10.23 -7.77
CA SER A 104 -17.78 10.26 -6.33
C SER A 104 -17.12 9.12 -5.55
N THR A 105 -16.47 8.16 -6.21
CA THR A 105 -15.75 7.05 -5.55
C THR A 105 -14.55 7.57 -4.76
N VAL A 106 -13.79 8.52 -5.33
CA VAL A 106 -12.62 9.11 -4.67
C VAL A 106 -13.06 10.16 -3.64
N LYS A 107 -12.44 10.10 -2.46
CA LYS A 107 -12.71 10.97 -1.31
C LYS A 107 -11.51 11.88 -1.02
N THR A 108 -11.74 12.94 -0.24
CA THR A 108 -10.70 13.94 0.07
C THR A 108 -9.56 13.41 0.94
N ASN A 109 -9.80 12.34 1.69
CA ASN A 109 -8.79 11.57 2.42
C ASN A 109 -8.03 10.56 1.53
N MET A 110 -8.14 10.67 0.22
CA MET A 110 -7.40 9.86 -0.75
C MET A 110 -6.47 10.73 -1.61
N ILE A 111 -5.50 10.07 -2.24
CA ILE A 111 -4.59 10.64 -3.24
C ILE A 111 -4.74 9.82 -4.51
N CYS A 112 -4.78 10.50 -5.66
CA CYS A 112 -4.70 9.86 -6.97
C CYS A 112 -3.33 10.11 -7.57
N ALA A 113 -2.72 9.10 -8.17
CA ALA A 113 -1.48 9.28 -8.92
C ALA A 113 -1.42 8.36 -10.16
N GLY A 114 -0.88 8.87 -11.26
CA GLY A 114 -0.87 8.20 -12.57
C GLY A 114 -2.13 8.52 -13.40
N GLY A 115 -2.64 7.50 -14.10
CA GLY A 115 -3.82 7.63 -14.96
C GLY A 115 -3.52 8.00 -16.42
N ASP A 116 -2.24 8.01 -16.80
CA ASP A 116 -1.74 8.19 -18.16
C ASP A 116 -1.92 6.95 -19.06
N GLY A 117 -2.28 5.81 -18.45
CA GLY A 117 -2.43 4.54 -19.16
C GLY A 117 -1.13 3.75 -19.33
N GLU A 118 -0.04 4.17 -18.69
CA GLU A 118 1.29 3.59 -18.86
C GLU A 118 1.85 3.01 -17.55
N ILE A 119 1.72 3.76 -16.45
CA ILE A 119 2.30 3.39 -15.15
C ILE A 119 1.22 3.48 -14.07
N SER A 120 1.06 2.40 -13.30
CA SER A 120 0.18 2.36 -12.14
C SER A 120 0.75 1.43 -11.06
N SER A 121 0.17 1.49 -9.86
CA SER A 121 0.19 0.34 -8.94
C SER A 121 -0.60 -0.82 -9.54
N CYS A 122 -0.18 -2.05 -9.24
CA CYS A 122 -0.85 -3.24 -9.74
C CYS A 122 -0.92 -4.32 -8.65
N PHE A 123 -1.20 -5.56 -9.05
CA PHE A 123 -1.35 -6.67 -8.14
C PHE A 123 -0.11 -6.85 -7.25
N GLY A 124 -0.33 -7.03 -5.94
CA GLY A 124 0.74 -7.14 -4.94
C GLY A 124 1.21 -5.82 -4.34
N ASP A 125 0.98 -4.69 -4.99
CA ASP A 125 1.39 -3.38 -4.47
C ASP A 125 0.47 -2.86 -3.36
N SER A 126 -0.72 -3.44 -3.20
CA SER A 126 -1.66 -3.11 -2.13
C SER A 126 -0.97 -2.97 -0.78
N GLY A 127 -1.22 -1.86 -0.06
CA GLY A 127 -0.55 -1.57 1.20
C GLY A 127 0.88 -1.01 1.08
N GLY A 128 1.48 -0.99 -0.12
CA GLY A 128 2.77 -0.37 -0.40
C GLY A 128 2.74 1.16 -0.39
N PRO A 129 3.91 1.83 -0.32
CA PRO A 129 4.01 3.28 -0.26
C PRO A 129 3.86 3.98 -1.61
N LEU A 130 3.20 5.13 -1.60
CA LEU A 130 3.53 6.25 -2.50
C LEU A 130 4.57 7.13 -1.81
N ASN A 131 5.81 7.05 -2.28
CA ASN A 131 6.92 7.86 -1.76
C ASN A 131 7.06 9.15 -2.56
N CYS A 132 7.13 10.28 -1.86
CA CYS A 132 7.40 11.60 -2.43
C CYS A 132 8.68 12.18 -1.82
N GLN A 133 9.47 12.87 -2.62
CA GLN A 133 10.68 13.53 -2.13
C GLN A 133 10.35 14.97 -1.70
N ALA A 134 10.68 15.31 -0.45
CA ALA A 134 10.57 16.66 0.08
C ALA A 134 11.62 17.60 -0.54
N SER A 135 11.43 18.91 -0.36
CA SER A 135 12.33 19.94 -0.90
C SER A 135 13.77 19.84 -0.37
N ASP A 136 13.96 19.25 0.81
CA ASP A 136 15.26 18.99 1.42
C ASP A 136 15.85 17.62 1.07
N GLY A 137 15.20 16.89 0.16
CA GLY A 137 15.68 15.61 -0.36
C GLY A 137 15.26 14.39 0.45
N ARG A 138 14.58 14.54 1.59
CA ARG A 138 14.05 13.39 2.34
C ARG A 138 12.92 12.71 1.57
N TRP A 139 12.85 11.38 1.66
CA TRP A 139 11.72 10.61 1.16
C TRP A 139 10.67 10.46 2.25
N GLU A 140 9.41 10.69 1.89
CA GLU A 140 8.27 10.63 2.79
C GLU A 140 7.19 9.72 2.20
N VAL A 141 6.51 8.96 3.06
CA VAL A 141 5.35 8.15 2.66
C VAL A 141 4.12 9.04 2.67
N HIS A 142 3.65 9.44 1.48
CA HIS A 142 2.49 10.32 1.33
C HIS A 142 1.19 9.54 1.17
N GLY A 143 1.28 8.32 0.63
CA GLY A 143 0.13 7.47 0.37
C GLY A 143 0.38 5.99 0.66
N ILE A 144 -0.71 5.25 0.89
CA ILE A 144 -0.72 3.79 0.98
C ILE A 144 -1.58 3.26 -0.15
N VAL A 145 -1.06 2.39 -1.02
CA VAL A 145 -1.81 1.81 -2.15
C VAL A 145 -3.10 1.18 -1.63
N SER A 146 -4.24 1.62 -2.18
CA SER A 146 -5.56 1.18 -1.74
C SER A 146 -6.27 0.38 -2.82
N PHE A 147 -6.57 0.99 -3.97
CA PHE A 147 -7.27 0.34 -5.08
C PHE A 147 -6.90 0.95 -6.43
N GLY A 148 -7.31 0.27 -7.51
CA GLY A 148 -7.15 0.69 -8.89
C GLY A 148 -8.29 0.15 -9.76
N SER A 149 -8.20 0.34 -11.07
CA SER A 149 -9.25 -0.09 -12.01
C SER A 149 -9.39 -1.61 -12.07
N SER A 150 -10.63 -2.09 -12.05
CA SER A 150 -10.98 -3.50 -12.33
C SER A 150 -10.86 -3.87 -13.81
N LEU A 151 -10.73 -2.88 -14.70
CA LEU A 151 -10.52 -3.09 -16.14
C LEU A 151 -9.04 -3.32 -16.51
N GLY A 152 -8.13 -3.21 -15.53
CA GLY A 152 -6.69 -3.39 -15.71
C GLY A 152 -5.89 -2.33 -14.95
N CYS A 153 -4.63 -2.62 -14.65
CA CYS A 153 -3.77 -1.73 -13.86
C CYS A 153 -3.55 -0.37 -14.55
N ASN A 154 -3.14 -0.39 -15.81
CA ASN A 154 -2.81 0.80 -16.59
C ASN A 154 -4.02 1.37 -17.36
N TYR A 155 -5.17 1.50 -16.72
CA TYR A 155 -6.37 2.01 -17.40
C TYR A 155 -6.36 3.55 -17.44
N TYR A 156 -6.48 4.11 -18.64
CA TYR A 156 -6.47 5.56 -18.86
C TYR A 156 -7.57 6.27 -18.05
N HIS A 157 -7.26 7.42 -17.44
CA HIS A 157 -8.13 8.16 -16.52
C HIS A 157 -8.64 7.36 -15.30
N LYS A 158 -7.97 6.26 -14.94
CA LYS A 158 -8.23 5.52 -13.69
C LYS A 158 -6.91 5.37 -12.93
N PRO A 159 -6.38 6.48 -12.37
CA PRO A 159 -5.14 6.46 -11.61
C PRO A 159 -5.24 5.50 -10.42
N SER A 160 -4.08 5.05 -9.95
CA SER A 160 -3.99 4.37 -8.65
C SER A 160 -4.48 5.29 -7.54
N VAL A 161 -5.28 4.72 -6.63
CA VAL A 161 -5.81 5.44 -5.49
C VAL A 161 -5.14 4.97 -4.21
N PHE A 162 -4.70 5.96 -3.43
CA PHE A 162 -3.95 5.76 -2.19
C PHE A 162 -4.71 6.37 -1.01
N THR A 163 -4.59 5.77 0.16
CA THR A 163 -4.98 6.41 1.42
C THR A 163 -4.00 7.56 1.70
N ARG A 164 -4.51 8.76 1.98
CA ARG A 164 -3.70 9.95 2.29
C ARG A 164 -3.11 9.87 3.70
N VAL A 165 -1.82 9.58 3.83
CA VAL A 165 -1.17 9.35 5.14
C VAL A 165 -1.27 10.55 6.07
N SER A 166 -1.20 11.78 5.55
CA SER A 166 -1.27 13.01 6.34
C SER A 166 -2.56 13.12 7.18
N ASN A 167 -3.65 12.47 6.76
CA ASN A 167 -4.92 12.48 7.49
C ASN A 167 -4.92 11.53 8.70
N TYR A 168 -3.92 10.66 8.83
CA TYR A 168 -3.86 9.60 9.85
C TYR A 168 -2.61 9.70 10.74
N ILE A 169 -1.78 10.74 10.59
CA ILE A 169 -0.53 10.90 11.37
C ILE A 169 -0.80 10.89 12.88
N ASP A 170 -1.83 11.61 13.35
CA ASP A 170 -2.15 11.65 14.78
C ASP A 170 -2.54 10.27 15.33
N TRP A 171 -3.35 9.52 14.56
CA TRP A 171 -3.71 8.15 14.91
C TRP A 171 -2.50 7.21 14.90
N ILE A 172 -1.64 7.30 13.88
CA ILE A 172 -0.40 6.51 13.79
C ILE A 172 0.48 6.75 15.01
N ASN A 173 0.70 8.02 15.37
CA ASN A 173 1.51 8.39 16.53
C ASN A 173 0.89 7.90 17.84
N TRP A 174 -0.43 8.00 17.98
CA TRP A 174 -1.15 7.48 19.14
C TRP A 174 -0.99 5.96 19.26
N VAL A 175 -1.13 5.21 18.16
CA VAL A 175 -0.93 3.76 18.15
C VAL A 175 0.50 3.41 18.57
N ILE A 176 1.51 4.06 17.99
CA ILE A 176 2.92 3.81 18.33
C ILE A 176 3.20 4.10 19.82
N ALA A 177 2.57 5.13 20.39
CA ALA A 177 2.82 5.52 21.78
C ALA A 177 2.12 4.61 22.82
N ASN A 178 1.06 3.88 22.42
CA ASN A 178 0.19 3.14 23.35
C ASN A 178 0.23 1.62 23.13
N ASN A 179 1.19 1.10 22.37
CA ASN A 179 1.34 -0.32 22.05
C ASN A 179 2.81 -0.74 22.05
#